data_AF-A0A9N9NSB0-F1
#
_entry.id   AF-A0A9N9NSB0-F1
#
_cell.length_a   1.000
_cell.length_b   1.000
_cell.length_c   1.000
_cell.angle_alpha   90.00
_cell.angle_beta   90.00
_cell.angle_gamma   90.00
#
_symmetry.space_group_name_H-M   'P 1'
#
loop_
_entity.id
_entity.type
_entity.pdbx_description
1 polymer ?
#
loop_
_entity_poly.entity_id
_entity_poly.type
_entity_poly.pdbx_seq_one_letter_code
_entity_poly.pdbx_strand_id
1 'polypeptide(L)'
;MKSGEINVNNDERQLSLLKISRFLSFLLNATGVVNELQEHPQMKYVRTQITQLDNSIKNRSIKMGLLETLTEFMNDELISYFNSGVGFDDEITGEMLDFLREKSHEHSEIAKHLFSFYYKWCDKTVDFRAYLEDLTEKMESLKDVSLDDFTSQDYWLPHDTIIEISQKVYQYRDSQTFENMVKNNVKDEDMQSNVLNVAIIFREIVIEQYKKTCDSYKNWQNINCSEARIFWKDISKEQVVHELEIMAGDASLYRRRQKQDDLVFSIEYLALIPPYTTRLKYLKQVLTQFDVRDADKSWVVEMLKNLENEDMKLDMLPDSFQKLNKHLNELNGYTWSVVKEFNFANEFIKYLLQNLIGRDLTNLINGKYLIPFDPDKLKL
;
A
#
# COMPACT_ATOMS: atom_id res chain seq x y z
N MET A 1 -33.89 -36.12 42.39
CA MET A 1 -32.91 -36.02 41.29
C MET A 1 -32.94 -34.59 40.78
N LYS A 2 -31.89 -33.82 41.03
CA LYS A 2 -31.75 -32.44 40.57
C LYS A 2 -31.37 -32.49 39.10
N SER A 3 -32.26 -32.08 38.20
CA SER A 3 -31.93 -31.82 36.80
C SER A 3 -31.05 -30.58 36.77
N GLY A 4 -29.79 -30.76 36.39
CA GLY A 4 -28.86 -29.66 36.18
C GLY A 4 -29.35 -28.78 35.04
N GLU A 5 -29.79 -27.58 35.37
CA GLU A 5 -29.91 -26.50 34.40
C GLU A 5 -28.49 -26.11 33.99
N ILE A 6 -28.07 -26.60 32.83
CA ILE A 6 -26.91 -26.08 32.13
C ILE A 6 -27.31 -24.68 31.67
N ASN A 7 -26.72 -23.67 32.30
CA ASN A 7 -26.87 -22.26 31.94
C ASN A 7 -26.13 -21.99 30.62
N VAL A 8 -26.68 -22.51 29.52
CA VAL A 8 -26.27 -22.21 28.14
C VAL A 8 -26.54 -20.73 27.89
N ASN A 9 -25.54 -20.00 27.38
CA ASN A 9 -25.65 -18.57 27.09
C ASN A 9 -26.86 -18.31 26.18
N ASN A 10 -27.57 -17.19 26.36
CA ASN A 10 -28.75 -16.84 25.56
C ASN A 10 -28.42 -16.83 24.05
N ASP A 11 -27.21 -16.38 23.71
CA ASP A 11 -26.70 -16.36 22.34
C ASP A 11 -26.53 -17.78 21.77
N GLU A 12 -26.00 -18.74 22.53
CA GLU A 12 -25.87 -20.15 22.12
C GLU A 12 -27.24 -20.83 21.90
N ARG A 13 -28.25 -20.43 22.68
CA ARG A 13 -29.63 -20.91 22.50
C ARG A 13 -30.24 -20.35 21.22
N GLN A 14 -30.08 -19.06 20.96
CA GLN A 14 -30.53 -18.41 19.72
C GLN A 14 -29.89 -19.05 18.50
N LEU A 15 -28.58 -19.30 18.55
CA LEU A 15 -27.83 -20.01 17.50
C LEU A 15 -28.37 -21.41 17.23
N SER A 16 -28.70 -22.15 18.29
CA SER A 16 -29.27 -23.50 18.17
C SER A 16 -30.65 -23.49 17.49
N LEU A 17 -31.46 -22.47 17.75
CA LEU A 17 -32.77 -22.29 17.10
C LEU A 17 -32.62 -21.88 15.63
N LEU A 18 -31.70 -20.95 15.31
CA LEU A 18 -31.42 -20.53 13.94
C LEU A 18 -30.96 -21.69 13.04
N LYS A 19 -30.17 -22.64 13.58
CA LYS A 19 -29.72 -23.84 12.85
C LYS A 19 -30.88 -24.75 12.41
N ILE A 20 -32.00 -24.71 13.11
CA ILE A 20 -33.21 -25.48 12.77
C ILE A 20 -34.35 -24.56 12.28
N SER A 21 -34.03 -23.33 11.85
CA SER A 21 -34.98 -22.29 11.47
C SER A 21 -36.02 -22.78 10.48
N ARG A 22 -35.61 -23.46 9.40
CA ARG A 22 -36.53 -24.02 8.39
C ARG A 22 -37.60 -24.96 8.99
N PHE A 23 -37.20 -25.82 9.92
CA PHE A 23 -38.12 -26.73 10.61
C PHE A 23 -39.07 -25.97 11.53
N LEU A 24 -38.54 -25.00 12.28
CA LEU A 24 -39.33 -24.15 13.16
C LEU A 24 -40.34 -23.28 12.38
N SER A 25 -39.92 -22.67 11.27
CA SER A 25 -40.78 -21.90 10.37
C SER A 25 -41.94 -22.74 9.83
N PHE A 26 -41.66 -23.99 9.45
CA PHE A 26 -42.70 -24.92 9.01
C PHE A 26 -43.73 -25.20 10.11
N LEU A 27 -43.28 -25.49 11.34
CA LEU A 27 -44.17 -25.76 12.48
C LEU A 27 -44.97 -24.53 12.90
N LEU A 28 -44.33 -23.35 12.92
CA LEU A 28 -44.96 -22.09 13.33
C LEU A 28 -46.04 -21.64 12.35
N ASN A 29 -45.84 -21.89 11.05
CA ASN A 29 -46.79 -21.56 9.97
C ASN A 29 -47.78 -22.68 9.65
N ALA A 30 -47.80 -23.77 10.42
CA ALA A 30 -48.74 -24.86 10.20
C ALA A 30 -50.20 -24.36 10.32
N THR A 31 -51.05 -24.75 9.37
CA THR A 31 -52.47 -24.38 9.31
C THR A 31 -53.38 -25.59 9.60
N GLY A 32 -54.64 -25.34 9.97
CA GLY A 32 -55.62 -26.37 10.32
C GLY A 32 -55.86 -26.47 11.83
N VAL A 33 -56.02 -27.68 12.37
CA VAL A 33 -56.24 -27.90 13.81
C VAL A 33 -54.89 -27.95 14.52
N VAL A 34 -54.32 -26.76 14.81
CA VAL A 34 -52.97 -26.61 15.37
C VAL A 34 -52.94 -26.09 16.81
N ASN A 35 -54.10 -25.95 17.47
CA ASN A 35 -54.20 -25.36 18.81
C ASN A 35 -53.31 -26.08 19.84
N GLU A 36 -53.28 -27.41 19.83
CA GLU A 36 -52.44 -28.20 20.76
C GLU A 36 -50.93 -28.01 20.49
N LEU A 37 -50.55 -27.88 19.21
CA LEU A 37 -49.17 -27.60 18.81
C LEU A 37 -48.76 -26.18 19.23
N GLN A 38 -49.60 -25.18 18.95
CA GLN A 38 -49.32 -23.78 19.27
C GLN A 38 -49.29 -23.52 20.78
N GLU A 39 -50.13 -24.22 21.56
CA GLU A 39 -50.14 -24.12 23.01
C GLU A 39 -49.01 -24.91 23.70
N HIS A 40 -48.29 -25.76 22.95
CA HIS A 40 -47.20 -26.58 23.49
C HIS A 40 -46.09 -25.70 24.10
N PRO A 41 -45.57 -26.03 25.31
CA PRO A 41 -44.58 -25.20 26.00
C PRO A 41 -43.33 -24.87 25.17
N GLN A 42 -42.86 -25.82 24.34
CA GLN A 42 -41.70 -25.58 23.47
C GLN A 42 -42.02 -24.60 22.33
N MET A 43 -43.23 -24.65 21.74
CA MET A 43 -43.62 -23.72 20.68
C MET A 43 -43.80 -22.30 21.22
N LYS A 44 -44.34 -22.17 22.44
CA LYS A 44 -44.37 -20.89 23.17
C LYS A 44 -42.96 -20.36 23.42
N TYR A 45 -42.06 -21.21 23.90
CA TYR A 45 -40.66 -20.83 24.12
C TYR A 45 -39.98 -20.35 22.84
N VAL A 46 -40.10 -21.10 21.74
CA VAL A 46 -39.55 -20.72 20.43
C VAL A 46 -40.10 -19.36 19.97
N ARG A 47 -41.43 -19.16 20.03
CA ARG A 47 -42.05 -17.86 19.70
C ARG A 47 -41.47 -16.73 20.54
N THR A 48 -41.34 -16.92 21.85
CA THR A 48 -40.73 -15.91 22.74
C THR A 48 -39.29 -15.60 22.35
N GLN A 49 -38.48 -16.61 22.03
CA GLN A 49 -37.09 -16.41 21.60
C GLN A 49 -36.99 -15.65 20.27
N ILE A 50 -37.85 -15.96 19.30
CA ILE A 50 -37.94 -15.26 18.01
C ILE A 50 -38.32 -13.80 18.24
N THR A 51 -39.38 -13.54 19.00
CA THR A 51 -39.82 -12.16 19.31
C THR A 51 -38.76 -11.35 20.06
N GLN A 52 -37.99 -11.98 20.95
CA GLN A 52 -36.88 -11.32 21.64
C GLN A 52 -35.77 -10.92 20.66
N LEU A 53 -35.38 -11.81 19.76
CA LEU A 53 -34.36 -11.53 18.75
C LEU A 53 -34.84 -10.49 17.73
N ASP A 54 -36.08 -10.60 17.25
CA ASP A 54 -36.76 -9.63 16.40
C ASP A 54 -36.73 -8.21 17.02
N ASN A 55 -37.14 -8.09 18.28
CA ASN A 55 -37.07 -6.83 19.00
C ASN A 55 -35.63 -6.30 19.13
N SER A 56 -34.65 -7.18 19.37
CA SER A 56 -33.23 -6.79 19.48
C SER A 56 -32.64 -6.27 18.16
N ILE A 57 -33.17 -6.73 17.03
CA ILE A 57 -32.81 -6.21 15.71
C ILE A 57 -33.43 -4.82 15.52
N LYS A 58 -34.74 -4.71 15.78
CA LYS A 58 -35.50 -3.46 15.60
C LYS A 58 -34.98 -2.32 16.45
N ASN A 59 -34.61 -2.60 17.70
CA ASN A 59 -34.06 -1.60 18.62
C ASN A 59 -32.52 -1.48 18.55
N ARG A 60 -31.86 -2.21 17.64
CA ARG A 60 -30.40 -2.25 17.47
C ARG A 60 -29.61 -2.73 18.70
N SER A 61 -30.25 -3.38 19.67
CA SER A 61 -29.56 -3.93 20.85
C SER A 61 -28.96 -5.32 20.59
N ILE A 62 -29.09 -5.87 19.38
CA ILE A 62 -28.47 -7.14 18.98
C ILE A 62 -26.95 -7.05 19.14
N LYS A 63 -26.35 -8.10 19.72
CA LYS A 63 -24.89 -8.22 19.85
C LYS A 63 -24.22 -8.49 18.50
N MET A 64 -23.05 -7.91 18.26
CA MET A 64 -22.30 -8.08 17.01
C MET A 64 -21.93 -9.55 16.74
N GLY A 65 -21.65 -10.36 17.76
CA GLY A 65 -21.35 -11.79 17.56
C GLY A 65 -22.55 -12.59 17.04
N LEU A 66 -23.76 -12.24 17.49
CA LEU A 66 -24.99 -12.83 16.97
C LEU A 66 -25.32 -12.28 15.57
N LEU A 67 -25.06 -11.00 15.35
CA LEU A 67 -25.20 -10.35 14.04
C LEU A 67 -24.32 -11.00 12.97
N GLU A 68 -23.05 -11.24 13.26
CA GLU A 68 -22.12 -11.96 12.37
C GLU A 68 -22.68 -13.33 11.98
N THR A 69 -23.27 -14.05 12.94
CA THR A 69 -23.86 -15.36 12.63
C THR A 69 -25.11 -15.26 11.77
N LEU A 70 -25.95 -14.22 11.94
CA LEU A 70 -27.10 -14.00 11.06
C LEU A 70 -26.66 -13.81 9.60
N THR A 71 -25.46 -13.27 9.36
CA THR A 71 -24.94 -13.12 8.00
C THR A 71 -24.66 -14.45 7.29
N GLU A 72 -24.60 -15.58 8.00
CA GLU A 72 -24.41 -16.92 7.41
C GLU A 72 -25.67 -17.47 6.72
N PHE A 73 -26.86 -16.96 7.08
CA PHE A 73 -28.15 -17.42 6.55
C PHE A 73 -28.59 -16.57 5.34
N MET A 74 -29.48 -17.06 4.49
CA MET A 74 -30.04 -16.25 3.40
C MET A 74 -31.16 -15.32 3.90
N ASN A 75 -31.32 -14.14 3.31
CA ASN A 75 -32.36 -13.18 3.72
C ASN A 75 -33.76 -13.80 3.67
N ASP A 76 -34.10 -14.57 2.63
CA ASP A 76 -35.41 -15.25 2.52
C ASP A 76 -35.67 -16.22 3.68
N GLU A 77 -34.63 -16.90 4.18
CA GLU A 77 -34.74 -17.82 5.31
C GLU A 77 -34.96 -17.07 6.61
N LEU A 78 -34.23 -15.97 6.83
CA LEU A 78 -34.37 -15.14 8.01
C LEU A 78 -35.73 -14.44 8.03
N ILE A 79 -36.18 -13.88 6.91
CA ILE A 79 -37.52 -13.29 6.77
C ILE A 79 -38.58 -14.34 7.09
N SER A 80 -38.46 -15.54 6.50
CA SER A 80 -39.38 -16.63 6.81
C SER A 80 -39.36 -16.99 8.29
N TYR A 81 -38.19 -17.07 8.92
CA TYR A 81 -38.04 -17.40 10.35
C TYR A 81 -38.61 -16.34 11.28
N PHE A 82 -38.26 -15.06 11.11
CA PHE A 82 -38.73 -13.98 11.97
C PHE A 82 -40.22 -13.71 11.82
N ASN A 83 -40.72 -13.78 10.59
CA ASN A 83 -42.13 -13.50 10.30
C ASN A 83 -43.01 -14.76 10.48
N SER A 84 -42.44 -15.87 10.95
CA SER A 84 -43.21 -17.07 11.30
C SER A 84 -43.97 -16.88 12.60
N GLY A 85 -45.30 -16.72 12.50
CA GLY A 85 -46.21 -16.76 13.64
C GLY A 85 -46.30 -15.49 14.50
N VAL A 86 -45.72 -14.36 14.07
CA VAL A 86 -45.91 -13.03 14.68
C VAL A 86 -47.05 -12.29 13.95
N GLY A 87 -47.90 -11.57 14.69
CA GLY A 87 -48.94 -10.73 14.08
C GLY A 87 -48.31 -9.60 13.25
N PHE A 88 -48.88 -9.34 12.08
CA PHE A 88 -48.40 -8.50 10.96
C PHE A 88 -48.05 -7.02 11.24
N ASP A 89 -47.94 -6.59 12.50
CA ASP A 89 -47.87 -5.15 12.80
C ASP A 89 -46.44 -4.57 12.73
N ASP A 90 -45.38 -5.38 12.68
CA ASP A 90 -44.00 -4.93 12.38
C ASP A 90 -43.15 -6.13 11.92
N GLU A 91 -42.97 -6.34 10.62
CA GLU A 91 -42.20 -7.46 10.07
C GLU A 91 -40.72 -7.12 9.87
N ILE A 92 -39.83 -8.12 9.99
CA ILE A 92 -38.45 -7.99 9.54
C ILE A 92 -38.45 -7.93 8.00
N THR A 93 -37.85 -6.88 7.45
CA THR A 93 -37.75 -6.66 6.00
C THR A 93 -36.37 -7.03 5.47
N GLY A 94 -36.27 -7.24 4.15
CA GLY A 94 -34.99 -7.43 3.47
C GLY A 94 -34.05 -6.24 3.67
N GLU A 95 -34.56 -5.00 3.63
CA GLU A 95 -33.77 -3.79 3.84
C GLU A 95 -33.13 -3.73 5.24
N MET A 96 -33.85 -4.17 6.29
CA MET A 96 -33.28 -4.25 7.63
C MET A 96 -32.13 -5.26 7.69
N LEU A 97 -32.29 -6.42 7.05
CA LEU A 97 -31.24 -7.46 7.02
C LEU A 97 -30.03 -7.01 6.19
N ASP A 98 -30.25 -6.29 5.09
CA ASP A 98 -29.16 -5.74 4.28
C ASP A 98 -28.36 -4.69 5.06
N PHE A 99 -29.04 -3.80 5.79
CA PHE A 99 -28.39 -2.86 6.72
C PHE A 99 -27.56 -3.58 7.79
N LEU A 100 -28.10 -4.64 8.39
CA LEU A 100 -27.41 -5.46 9.38
C LEU A 100 -26.12 -6.08 8.83
N ARG A 101 -26.16 -6.60 7.59
CA ARG A 101 -24.98 -7.17 6.91
C ARG A 101 -23.94 -6.11 6.62
N GLU A 102 -24.36 -4.95 6.13
CA GLU A 102 -23.47 -3.81 5.90
C GLU A 102 -22.73 -3.44 7.18
N LYS A 103 -23.46 -3.30 8.30
CA LYS A 103 -22.86 -2.97 9.61
C LYS A 103 -21.95 -4.06 10.17
N SER A 104 -22.29 -5.32 9.98
CA SER A 104 -21.41 -6.44 10.35
C SER A 104 -20.09 -6.38 9.58
N HIS A 105 -20.13 -6.07 8.28
CA HIS A 105 -18.92 -5.98 7.46
C HIS A 105 -18.09 -4.72 7.75
N GLU A 106 -18.75 -3.60 8.02
CA GLU A 106 -18.12 -2.29 8.29
C GLU A 106 -17.09 -2.36 9.42
N HIS A 107 -17.37 -3.11 10.49
CA HIS A 107 -16.42 -3.29 11.60
C HIS A 107 -15.05 -3.81 11.14
N SER A 108 -15.04 -4.90 10.36
CA SER A 108 -13.81 -5.54 9.91
C SER A 108 -12.99 -4.61 9.02
N GLU A 109 -13.66 -3.85 8.15
CA GLU A 109 -13.00 -2.88 7.28
C GLU A 109 -12.44 -1.68 8.07
N ILE A 110 -13.18 -1.13 9.04
CA ILE A 110 -12.67 -0.08 9.93
C ILE A 110 -11.40 -0.55 10.65
N ALA A 111 -11.45 -1.73 11.28
CA ALA A 111 -10.32 -2.30 12.02
C ALA A 111 -9.09 -2.49 11.12
N LYS A 112 -9.28 -3.09 9.95
CA LYS A 112 -8.24 -3.30 8.94
C LYS A 112 -7.59 -1.98 8.51
N HIS A 113 -8.38 -0.94 8.27
CA HIS A 113 -7.88 0.38 7.91
C HIS A 113 -7.08 1.02 9.05
N LEU A 114 -7.57 0.94 10.29
CA LEU A 114 -6.87 1.46 11.47
C LEU A 114 -5.55 0.72 11.73
N PHE A 115 -5.55 -0.61 11.75
CA PHE A 115 -4.31 -1.39 11.88
C PHE A 115 -3.30 -1.03 10.80
N SER A 116 -3.74 -0.97 9.54
CA SER A 116 -2.87 -0.57 8.42
C SER A 116 -2.30 0.83 8.61
N PHE A 117 -3.11 1.78 9.10
CA PHE A 117 -2.66 3.14 9.35
C PHE A 117 -1.62 3.18 10.49
N TYR A 118 -1.90 2.52 11.61
CA TYR A 118 -1.01 2.52 12.78
C TYR A 118 0.32 1.87 12.48
N TYR A 119 0.32 0.66 11.90
CA TYR A 119 1.58 -0.03 11.59
C TYR A 119 2.41 0.68 10.53
N LYS A 120 1.78 1.33 9.55
CA LYS A 120 2.51 1.97 8.45
C LYS A 120 3.04 3.36 8.82
N TRP A 121 2.27 4.13 9.57
CA TRP A 121 2.52 5.56 9.75
C TRP A 121 2.77 5.98 11.20
N CYS A 122 2.38 5.16 12.17
CA CYS A 122 2.47 5.52 13.59
C CYS A 122 3.38 4.60 14.41
N ASP A 123 4.09 3.64 13.80
CA ASP A 123 4.93 2.65 14.50
C ASP A 123 5.98 3.26 15.44
N LYS A 124 6.37 4.51 15.18
CA LYS A 124 7.36 5.28 15.96
C LYS A 124 6.75 6.32 16.90
N THR A 125 5.43 6.47 16.99
CA THR A 125 4.82 7.45 17.91
C THR A 125 4.90 6.97 19.36
N VAL A 126 4.91 7.92 20.30
CA VAL A 126 5.06 7.60 21.73
C VAL A 126 3.89 6.79 22.31
N ASP A 127 2.71 6.92 21.72
CA ASP A 127 1.43 6.34 22.14
C ASP A 127 0.93 5.24 21.21
N PHE A 128 1.73 4.84 20.21
CA PHE A 128 1.41 3.77 19.24
C PHE A 128 0.85 2.51 19.92
N ARG A 129 1.54 2.05 20.96
CA ARG A 129 1.20 0.82 21.67
C ARG A 129 -0.16 0.92 22.38
N ALA A 130 -0.48 2.09 22.94
CA ALA A 130 -1.76 2.29 23.63
C ALA A 130 -2.94 2.21 22.64
N TYR A 131 -2.81 2.83 21.46
CA TYR A 131 -3.82 2.74 20.41
C TYR A 131 -3.96 1.30 19.88
N LEU A 132 -2.85 0.58 19.71
CA LEU A 132 -2.90 -0.79 19.22
C LEU A 132 -3.55 -1.75 20.22
N GLU A 133 -3.22 -1.62 21.50
CA GLU A 133 -3.80 -2.42 22.59
C GLU A 133 -5.31 -2.14 22.72
N ASP A 134 -5.73 -0.88 22.72
CA ASP A 134 -7.16 -0.50 22.78
C ASP A 134 -7.94 -1.01 21.57
N LEU A 135 -7.41 -0.87 20.34
CA LEU A 135 -8.05 -1.41 19.15
C LEU A 135 -8.18 -2.94 19.23
N THR A 136 -7.13 -3.63 19.69
CA THR A 136 -7.14 -5.09 19.83
C THR A 136 -8.17 -5.55 20.86
N GLU A 137 -8.27 -4.87 22.00
CA GLU A 137 -9.28 -5.15 23.03
C GLU A 137 -10.71 -4.94 22.49
N LYS A 138 -10.94 -3.87 21.71
CA LYS A 138 -12.23 -3.66 21.01
C LYS A 138 -12.55 -4.80 20.04
N MET A 139 -11.56 -5.32 19.32
CA MET A 139 -11.75 -6.47 18.41
C MET A 139 -12.10 -7.75 19.16
N GLU A 140 -11.43 -8.02 20.28
CA GLU A 140 -11.66 -9.24 21.08
C GLU A 140 -13.02 -9.21 21.79
N SER A 141 -13.47 -8.02 22.19
CA SER A 141 -14.74 -7.81 22.88
C SER A 141 -15.93 -7.60 21.94
N LEU A 142 -15.71 -7.43 20.64
CA LEU A 142 -16.74 -7.12 19.64
C LEU A 142 -17.99 -7.98 19.78
N LYS A 143 -17.81 -9.30 19.94
CA LYS A 143 -18.91 -10.28 20.01
C LYS A 143 -19.98 -9.93 21.05
N ASP A 144 -19.60 -9.20 22.10
CA ASP A 144 -20.46 -8.82 23.22
C ASP A 144 -21.00 -7.38 23.12
N VAL A 145 -20.51 -6.58 22.17
CA VAL A 145 -20.93 -5.19 21.91
C VAL A 145 -22.26 -5.19 21.17
N SER A 146 -23.20 -4.32 21.57
CA SER A 146 -24.47 -4.16 20.85
C SER A 146 -24.29 -3.33 19.57
N LEU A 147 -25.15 -3.52 18.57
CA LEU A 147 -25.09 -2.74 17.34
C LEU A 147 -25.27 -1.23 17.62
N ASP A 148 -26.13 -0.86 18.56
CA ASP A 148 -26.33 0.53 18.97
C ASP A 148 -25.04 1.13 19.54
N ASP A 149 -24.40 0.43 20.49
CA ASP A 149 -23.11 0.84 21.06
C ASP A 149 -22.03 0.93 19.98
N PHE A 150 -21.95 -0.06 19.09
CA PHE A 150 -20.99 -0.07 17.97
C PHE A 150 -21.17 1.13 17.04
N THR A 151 -22.42 1.52 16.76
CA THR A 151 -22.71 2.70 15.93
C THR A 151 -22.55 4.02 16.67
N SER A 152 -22.34 3.99 17.99
CA SER A 152 -22.05 5.18 18.77
C SER A 152 -20.62 5.66 18.47
N GLN A 153 -20.44 6.98 18.49
CA GLN A 153 -19.11 7.58 18.35
C GLN A 153 -18.20 7.20 19.53
N ASP A 154 -18.78 6.96 20.70
CA ASP A 154 -18.05 6.68 21.94
C ASP A 154 -17.36 5.31 21.93
N TYR A 155 -17.95 4.29 21.27
CA TYR A 155 -17.30 2.99 21.14
C TYR A 155 -15.94 3.09 20.45
N TRP A 156 -15.82 3.99 19.47
CA TRP A 156 -14.61 4.15 18.71
C TRP A 156 -13.58 5.06 19.36
N LEU A 157 -13.86 5.71 20.48
CA LEU A 157 -12.84 6.51 21.18
C LEU A 157 -11.66 5.60 21.61
N PRO A 158 -10.41 6.04 21.39
CA PRO A 158 -9.96 7.33 20.86
C PRO A 158 -9.72 7.37 19.33
N HIS A 159 -10.12 6.33 18.59
CA HIS A 159 -9.90 6.16 17.14
C HIS A 159 -10.85 6.96 16.24
N ASP A 160 -11.95 7.48 16.75
CA ASP A 160 -13.05 8.11 16.00
C ASP A 160 -12.56 9.16 14.97
N THR A 161 -11.64 10.05 15.38
CA THR A 161 -11.07 11.09 14.52
C THR A 161 -10.13 10.57 13.42
N ILE A 162 -9.64 9.33 13.59
CA ILE A 162 -8.64 8.67 12.74
C ILE A 162 -9.32 7.78 11.70
N ILE A 163 -10.51 7.23 11.99
CA ILE A 163 -11.26 6.32 11.09
C ILE A 163 -11.40 6.91 9.69
N GLU A 164 -11.84 8.17 9.59
CA GLU A 164 -12.06 8.81 8.29
C GLU A 164 -10.74 8.94 7.49
N ILE A 165 -9.64 9.22 8.19
CA ILE A 165 -8.32 9.40 7.58
C ILE A 165 -7.78 8.03 7.15
N SER A 166 -7.84 7.03 8.03
CA SER A 166 -7.34 5.68 7.76
C SER A 166 -8.03 5.08 6.54
N GLN A 167 -9.36 5.24 6.42
CA GLN A 167 -10.13 4.86 5.24
C GLN A 167 -9.64 5.55 3.96
N LYS A 168 -9.45 6.89 4.00
CA LYS A 168 -9.02 7.67 2.83
C LYS A 168 -7.63 7.28 2.33
N VAL A 169 -6.73 6.91 3.23
CA VAL A 169 -5.32 6.62 2.90
C VAL A 169 -5.05 5.15 2.67
N TYR A 170 -5.99 4.27 3.05
CA TYR A 170 -5.83 2.82 2.92
C TYR A 170 -5.57 2.36 1.48
N GLN A 171 -6.16 3.04 0.50
CA GLN A 171 -5.90 2.79 -0.93
C GLN A 171 -4.44 3.02 -1.35
N TYR A 172 -3.68 3.81 -0.58
CA TYR A 172 -2.27 4.13 -0.84
C TYR A 172 -1.30 3.33 0.04
N ARG A 173 -1.78 2.37 0.84
CA ARG A 173 -0.95 1.66 1.85
C ARG A 173 0.31 1.00 1.28
N ASP A 174 0.23 0.55 0.02
CA ASP A 174 1.29 -0.15 -0.70
C ASP A 174 1.96 0.75 -1.76
N SER A 175 1.60 2.03 -1.85
CA SER A 175 2.13 2.96 -2.85
C SER A 175 3.46 3.57 -2.41
N GLN A 176 4.49 3.37 -3.23
CA GLN A 176 5.81 3.94 -3.01
C GLN A 176 5.83 5.43 -3.31
N THR A 177 5.08 5.91 -4.32
CA THR A 177 4.99 7.35 -4.62
C THR A 177 4.34 8.12 -3.48
N PHE A 178 3.29 7.57 -2.87
CA PHE A 178 2.66 8.13 -1.69
C PHE A 178 3.61 8.15 -0.49
N GLU A 179 4.34 7.05 -0.24
CA GLU A 179 5.34 6.99 0.83
C GLU A 179 6.49 8.00 0.63
N ASN A 180 6.98 8.15 -0.59
CA ASN A 180 7.98 9.16 -0.94
C ASN A 180 7.45 10.56 -0.69
N MET A 181 6.20 10.83 -1.05
CA MET A 181 5.58 12.13 -0.80
C MET A 181 5.50 12.46 0.71
N VAL A 182 5.11 11.49 1.55
CA VAL A 182 5.12 11.68 3.02
C VAL A 182 6.52 12.01 3.51
N LYS A 183 7.52 11.18 3.16
CA LYS A 183 8.92 11.35 3.62
C LYS A 183 9.56 12.69 3.22
N ASN A 184 9.17 13.24 2.07
CA ASN A 184 9.76 14.47 1.56
C ASN A 184 9.04 15.74 2.05
N ASN A 185 7.79 15.63 2.51
CA ASN A 185 6.99 16.79 2.90
C ASN A 185 6.69 16.87 4.40
N VAL A 186 6.83 15.78 5.13
CA VAL A 186 6.58 15.72 6.58
C VAL A 186 7.89 15.46 7.31
N LYS A 187 8.14 16.19 8.41
CA LYS A 187 9.34 15.99 9.22
C LYS A 187 9.21 14.72 10.06
N ASP A 188 10.32 14.01 10.21
CA ASP A 188 10.37 12.80 11.04
C ASP A 188 9.96 13.05 12.50
N GLU A 189 10.30 14.22 13.06
CA GLU A 189 9.92 14.62 14.42
C GLU A 189 8.39 14.71 14.59
N ASP A 190 7.70 15.26 13.59
CA ASP A 190 6.25 15.40 13.59
C ASP A 190 5.59 14.00 13.52
N MET A 191 6.16 13.09 12.73
CA MET A 191 5.73 11.69 12.62
C MET A 191 5.99 10.83 13.86
N GLN A 192 6.85 11.28 14.79
CA GLN A 192 7.20 10.57 16.03
C GLN A 192 6.46 11.10 17.26
N SER A 193 5.68 12.16 17.11
CA SER A 193 5.03 12.87 18.21
C SER A 193 3.95 12.04 18.93
N ASN A 194 2.74 11.93 18.37
CA ASN A 194 1.66 11.08 18.84
C ASN A 194 0.72 10.69 17.68
N VAL A 195 -0.08 9.64 17.86
CA VAL A 195 -0.95 9.11 16.80
C VAL A 195 -1.92 10.17 16.27
N LEU A 196 -2.51 10.97 17.17
CA LEU A 196 -3.48 12.00 16.78
C LEU A 196 -2.84 13.09 15.92
N ASN A 197 -1.63 13.53 16.24
CA ASN A 197 -0.90 14.51 15.47
C ASN A 197 -0.53 13.98 14.08
N VAL A 198 -0.12 12.71 13.98
CA VAL A 198 0.07 12.04 12.68
C VAL A 198 -1.23 12.08 11.87
N ALA A 199 -2.37 11.74 12.47
CA ALA A 199 -3.65 11.81 11.79
C ALA A 199 -3.99 13.23 11.29
N ILE A 200 -3.75 14.27 12.11
CA ILE A 200 -3.96 15.68 11.73
C ILE A 200 -3.08 16.06 10.54
N ILE A 201 -1.79 15.70 10.55
CA ILE A 201 -0.88 15.95 9.43
C ILE A 201 -1.38 15.27 8.15
N PHE A 202 -1.87 14.04 8.27
CA PHE A 202 -2.41 13.33 7.12
C PHE A 202 -3.63 14.04 6.53
N ARG A 203 -4.54 14.50 7.41
CA ARG A 203 -5.76 15.22 7.03
C ARG A 203 -5.46 16.55 6.35
N GLU A 204 -4.57 17.34 6.93
CA GLU A 204 -4.36 18.74 6.53
C GLU A 204 -3.28 18.91 5.45
N ILE A 205 -2.29 18.03 5.41
CA ILE A 205 -1.10 18.21 4.56
C ILE A 205 -1.00 17.10 3.52
N VAL A 206 -0.84 15.85 3.96
CA VAL A 206 -0.45 14.72 3.11
C VAL A 206 -1.48 14.45 2.01
N ILE A 207 -2.76 14.34 2.37
CA ILE A 207 -3.83 14.00 1.41
C ILE A 207 -3.97 15.10 0.35
N GLU A 208 -3.93 16.37 0.74
CA GLU A 208 -4.09 17.49 -0.19
C GLU A 208 -2.87 17.62 -1.12
N GLN A 209 -1.66 17.51 -0.58
CA GLN A 209 -0.42 17.57 -1.37
C GLN A 209 -0.32 16.40 -2.35
N TYR A 210 -0.69 15.18 -1.93
CA TYR A 210 -0.69 14.05 -2.84
C TYR A 210 -1.66 14.24 -4.00
N LYS A 211 -2.88 14.70 -3.72
CA LYS A 211 -3.88 15.00 -4.76
C LYS A 211 -3.39 16.07 -5.72
N LYS A 212 -2.83 17.17 -5.21
CA LYS A 212 -2.22 18.23 -6.03
C LYS A 212 -1.08 17.69 -6.92
N THR A 213 -0.26 16.80 -6.38
CA THR A 213 0.81 16.14 -7.13
C THR A 213 0.21 15.25 -8.22
N CYS A 214 -0.75 14.38 -7.90
CA CYS A 214 -1.44 13.55 -8.90
C CYS A 214 -2.08 14.40 -10.01
N ASP A 215 -2.68 15.54 -9.66
CA ASP A 215 -3.25 16.48 -10.62
C ASP A 215 -2.20 17.14 -11.52
N SER A 216 -1.00 17.42 -11.02
CA SER A 216 0.08 18.00 -11.82
C SER A 216 0.54 17.05 -12.94
N TYR A 217 0.47 15.74 -12.71
CA TYR A 217 0.77 14.71 -13.72
C TYR A 217 -0.23 14.66 -14.88
N LYS A 218 -1.37 15.35 -14.81
CA LYS A 218 -2.22 15.60 -15.99
C LYS A 218 -1.48 16.40 -17.07
N ASN A 219 -0.55 17.27 -16.65
CA ASN A 219 0.35 18.06 -17.49
C ASN A 219 1.81 17.66 -17.25
N TRP A 220 2.06 16.34 -17.16
CA TRP A 220 3.37 15.77 -16.81
C TRP A 220 4.54 16.28 -17.65
N GLN A 221 4.28 16.74 -18.88
CA GLN A 221 5.28 17.32 -19.77
C GLN A 221 5.97 18.53 -19.15
N ASN A 222 5.32 19.23 -18.22
CA ASN A 222 5.89 20.41 -17.59
C ASN A 222 6.60 20.12 -16.26
N ILE A 223 6.60 18.87 -15.79
CA ILE A 223 7.25 18.48 -14.53
C ILE A 223 8.75 18.40 -14.73
N ASN A 224 9.51 18.95 -13.79
CA ASN A 224 10.97 18.88 -13.81
C ASN A 224 11.45 17.47 -13.42
N CYS A 225 12.51 17.00 -14.07
CA CYS A 225 13.14 15.72 -13.77
C CYS A 225 13.67 15.66 -12.33
N SER A 226 14.15 16.79 -11.78
CA SER A 226 14.60 16.88 -10.39
C SER A 226 13.49 16.58 -9.38
N GLU A 227 12.33 17.22 -9.55
CA GLU A 227 11.13 16.98 -8.76
C GLU A 227 10.62 15.54 -8.93
N ALA A 228 10.52 15.06 -10.18
CA ALA A 228 10.05 13.72 -10.47
C ALA A 228 10.98 12.62 -9.91
N ARG A 229 12.30 12.84 -9.85
CA ARG A 229 13.25 11.89 -9.23
C ARG A 229 13.01 11.67 -7.75
N ILE A 230 12.58 12.71 -7.05
CA ILE A 230 12.27 12.64 -5.62
C ILE A 230 10.97 11.85 -5.40
N PHE A 231 9.97 12.13 -6.22
CA PHE A 231 8.65 11.48 -6.14
C PHE A 231 8.69 10.01 -6.58
N TRP A 232 9.39 9.69 -7.67
CA TRP A 232 9.50 8.34 -8.24
C TRP A 232 10.68 7.52 -7.69
N LYS A 233 11.26 7.95 -6.57
CA LYS A 233 12.43 7.30 -5.98
C LYS A 233 12.12 5.84 -5.59
N ASP A 234 13.08 4.94 -5.81
CA ASP A 234 13.02 3.53 -5.44
C ASP A 234 11.87 2.74 -6.11
N ILE A 235 11.31 3.25 -7.22
CA ILE A 235 10.27 2.57 -8.01
C ILE A 235 10.91 1.81 -9.17
N SER A 236 10.58 0.53 -9.29
CA SER A 236 11.01 -0.31 -10.41
C SER A 236 10.18 -0.04 -11.66
N LYS A 237 10.71 -0.45 -12.81
CA LYS A 237 10.01 -0.38 -14.10
C LYS A 237 8.64 -1.07 -14.04
N GLU A 238 8.56 -2.23 -13.39
CA GLU A 238 7.35 -3.05 -13.28
C GLU A 238 6.28 -2.39 -12.39
N GLN A 239 6.69 -1.51 -11.47
CA GLN A 239 5.80 -0.82 -10.54
C GLN A 239 5.20 0.48 -11.10
N VAL A 240 5.80 1.08 -12.14
CA VAL A 240 5.37 2.38 -12.69
C VAL A 240 3.89 2.40 -13.06
N VAL A 241 3.40 1.39 -13.78
CA VAL A 241 2.01 1.33 -14.23
C VAL A 241 1.06 1.23 -13.03
N HIS A 242 1.40 0.39 -12.06
CA HIS A 242 0.58 0.21 -10.86
C HIS A 242 0.48 1.50 -10.03
N GLU A 243 1.59 2.21 -9.84
CA GLU A 243 1.59 3.50 -9.14
C GLU A 243 0.76 4.56 -9.88
N LEU A 244 0.85 4.60 -11.21
CA LEU A 244 0.01 5.50 -12.02
C LEU A 244 -1.48 5.17 -11.92
N GLU A 245 -1.85 3.89 -11.82
CA GLU A 245 -3.23 3.44 -11.58
C GLU A 245 -3.73 3.90 -10.20
N ILE A 246 -2.89 3.77 -9.16
CA ILE A 246 -3.21 4.28 -7.83
C ILE A 246 -3.41 5.81 -7.85
N MET A 247 -2.54 6.55 -8.55
CA MET A 247 -2.68 8.00 -8.71
C MET A 247 -3.95 8.40 -9.49
N ALA A 248 -4.46 7.53 -10.36
CA ALA A 248 -5.69 7.76 -11.11
C ALA A 248 -6.93 7.73 -10.22
N GLY A 249 -6.95 6.79 -9.26
CA GLY A 249 -8.16 6.42 -8.52
C GLY A 249 -9.32 6.01 -9.43
N ASP A 250 -10.56 6.23 -8.97
CA ASP A 250 -11.79 5.90 -9.72
C ASP A 250 -12.00 6.78 -10.96
N ALA A 251 -11.34 7.93 -11.01
CA ALA A 251 -11.33 8.76 -12.18
C ALA A 251 -10.41 8.10 -13.21
N SER A 252 -11.01 7.41 -14.18
CA SER A 252 -10.35 6.93 -15.40
C SER A 252 -9.78 8.08 -16.26
N LEU A 253 -8.85 8.86 -15.70
CA LEU A 253 -8.16 9.99 -16.33
C LEU A 253 -7.21 9.52 -17.45
N TYR A 254 -6.96 8.21 -17.54
CA TYR A 254 -6.00 7.61 -18.48
C TYR A 254 -6.65 6.91 -19.68
N ARG A 255 -7.85 7.32 -20.10
CA ARG A 255 -8.54 6.72 -21.26
C ARG A 255 -7.85 6.93 -22.63
N ARG A 256 -6.67 7.57 -22.70
CA ARG A 256 -5.88 7.74 -23.92
C ARG A 256 -4.55 6.97 -23.81
N ARG A 257 -4.54 5.71 -24.26
CA ARG A 257 -3.35 4.80 -24.24
C ARG A 257 -2.05 5.49 -24.65
N GLN A 258 -2.07 6.27 -25.73
CA GLN A 258 -0.86 6.87 -26.29
C GLN A 258 -0.18 7.91 -25.37
N LYS A 259 -0.95 8.68 -24.57
CA LYS A 259 -0.36 9.62 -23.60
C LYS A 259 0.15 8.93 -22.33
N GLN A 260 -0.36 7.73 -22.05
CA GLN A 260 0.06 6.90 -20.93
C GLN A 260 1.41 6.24 -21.25
N ASP A 261 1.58 5.74 -22.48
CA ASP A 261 2.83 5.11 -22.92
C ASP A 261 4.02 6.09 -22.83
N ASP A 262 3.87 7.33 -23.31
CA ASP A 262 4.95 8.35 -23.25
C ASP A 262 5.35 8.72 -21.82
N LEU A 263 4.36 8.82 -20.91
CA LEU A 263 4.61 9.09 -19.50
C LEU A 263 5.33 7.92 -18.83
N VAL A 264 4.87 6.69 -19.07
CA VAL A 264 5.49 5.47 -18.55
C VAL A 264 6.95 5.40 -18.98
N PHE A 265 7.24 5.59 -20.28
CA PHE A 265 8.63 5.61 -20.76
C PHE A 265 9.46 6.71 -20.11
N SER A 266 8.90 7.91 -19.93
CA SER A 266 9.61 9.03 -19.30
C SER A 266 9.98 8.72 -17.85
N ILE A 267 9.08 8.09 -17.09
CA ILE A 267 9.34 7.66 -15.71
C ILE A 267 10.36 6.51 -15.67
N GLU A 268 10.26 5.54 -16.58
CA GLU A 268 11.25 4.46 -16.68
C GLU A 268 12.65 5.00 -16.98
N TYR A 269 12.77 5.96 -17.90
CA TYR A 269 14.03 6.62 -18.21
C TYR A 269 14.58 7.40 -17.02
N LEU A 270 13.71 7.99 -16.21
CA LEU A 270 14.09 8.72 -15.01
C LEU A 270 14.82 7.83 -13.99
N ALA A 271 14.37 6.58 -13.80
CA ALA A 271 15.07 5.57 -12.99
C ALA A 271 16.46 5.18 -13.56
N LEU A 272 16.64 5.30 -14.87
CA LEU A 272 17.90 4.99 -15.54
C LEU A 272 18.93 6.12 -15.46
N ILE A 273 18.55 7.34 -15.07
CA ILE A 273 19.49 8.46 -15.06
C ILE A 273 20.67 8.23 -14.10
N PRO A 274 20.48 7.88 -12.82
CA PRO A 274 21.61 7.68 -11.91
C PRO A 274 22.65 6.66 -12.40
N PRO A 275 22.29 5.44 -12.85
CA PRO A 275 23.29 4.48 -13.35
C PRO A 275 23.99 4.95 -14.63
N TYR A 276 23.29 5.62 -15.56
CA TYR A 276 23.93 6.16 -16.76
C TYR A 276 24.86 7.33 -16.46
N THR A 277 24.48 8.24 -15.56
CA THR A 277 25.34 9.34 -15.12
C THR A 277 26.65 8.81 -14.53
N THR A 278 26.59 7.77 -13.69
CA THR A 278 27.80 7.12 -13.15
C THR A 278 28.67 6.52 -14.25
N ARG A 279 28.07 5.77 -15.19
CA ARG A 279 28.78 5.18 -16.33
C ARG A 279 29.48 6.23 -17.18
N LEU A 280 28.78 7.31 -17.52
CA LEU A 280 29.33 8.40 -18.31
C LEU A 280 30.44 9.15 -17.56
N LYS A 281 30.35 9.29 -16.23
CA LYS A 281 31.44 9.85 -15.40
C LYS A 281 32.71 9.02 -15.49
N TYR A 282 32.61 7.68 -15.42
CA TYR A 282 33.76 6.80 -15.62
C TYR A 282 34.33 6.92 -17.02
N LEU A 283 33.48 6.93 -18.04
CA LEU A 283 33.94 7.09 -19.42
C LEU A 283 34.66 8.42 -19.63
N LYS A 284 34.12 9.52 -19.10
CA LYS A 284 34.78 10.83 -19.13
C LYS A 284 36.17 10.78 -18.49
N GLN A 285 36.29 10.19 -17.30
CA GLN A 285 37.58 10.06 -16.61
C GLN A 285 38.58 9.24 -17.41
N VAL A 286 38.16 8.12 -18.00
CA VAL A 286 39.02 7.29 -18.87
C VAL A 286 39.49 8.08 -20.09
N LEU A 287 38.60 8.81 -20.78
CA LEU A 287 38.98 9.65 -21.92
C LEU A 287 40.02 10.72 -21.56
N THR A 288 39.87 11.34 -20.39
CA THR A 288 40.86 12.30 -19.86
C THR A 288 42.19 11.62 -19.53
N GLN A 289 42.19 10.41 -18.95
CA GLN A 289 43.42 9.69 -18.61
C GLN A 289 44.23 9.31 -19.85
N PHE A 290 43.57 8.94 -20.95
CA PHE A 290 44.21 8.60 -22.22
C PHE A 290 44.55 9.82 -23.10
N ASP A 291 44.34 11.05 -22.60
CA ASP A 291 44.60 12.30 -23.33
C ASP A 291 43.96 12.31 -24.73
N VAL A 292 42.72 11.82 -24.83
CA VAL A 292 41.99 11.77 -26.10
C VAL A 292 41.71 13.20 -26.55
N ARG A 293 42.08 13.52 -27.80
CA ARG A 293 41.83 14.86 -28.38
C ARG A 293 40.36 15.26 -28.26
N ASP A 294 40.14 16.51 -27.86
CA ASP A 294 38.80 17.09 -27.67
C ASP A 294 37.90 16.29 -26.70
N ALA A 295 38.46 15.54 -25.74
CA ALA A 295 37.69 14.80 -24.73
C ALA A 295 36.66 15.69 -24.00
N ASP A 296 37.00 16.95 -23.74
CA ASP A 296 36.12 17.93 -23.09
C ASP A 296 34.94 18.39 -23.97
N LYS A 297 35.00 18.15 -25.28
CA LYS A 297 33.92 18.40 -26.25
C LYS A 297 33.25 17.10 -26.72
N SER A 298 33.54 15.98 -26.07
CA SER A 298 32.94 14.70 -26.43
C SER A 298 31.44 14.69 -26.16
N TRP A 299 30.71 13.85 -26.89
CA TRP A 299 29.29 13.60 -26.66
C TRP A 299 28.99 13.16 -25.22
N VAL A 300 29.97 12.55 -24.53
CA VAL A 300 29.88 12.12 -23.12
C VAL A 300 29.66 13.33 -22.21
N VAL A 301 30.39 14.43 -22.43
CA VAL A 301 30.26 15.66 -21.64
C VAL A 301 28.92 16.35 -21.90
N GLU A 302 28.48 16.38 -23.16
CA GLU A 302 27.17 16.92 -23.53
C GLU A 302 26.03 16.12 -22.90
N MET A 303 26.07 14.78 -22.98
CA MET A 303 25.05 13.92 -22.39
C MET A 303 25.05 14.00 -20.86
N LEU A 304 26.22 14.07 -20.21
CA LEU A 304 26.28 14.30 -18.76
C LEU A 304 25.60 15.61 -18.37
N LYS A 305 25.90 16.70 -19.09
CA LYS A 305 25.27 18.01 -18.85
C LYS A 305 23.75 17.94 -19.00
N ASN A 306 23.26 17.20 -19.99
CA ASN A 306 21.83 17.02 -20.22
C ASN A 306 21.18 16.21 -19.09
N LEU A 307 21.76 15.07 -18.69
CA LEU A 307 21.20 14.21 -17.64
C LEU A 307 21.29 14.82 -16.23
N GLU A 308 22.26 15.69 -15.99
CA GLU A 308 22.43 16.45 -14.74
C GLU A 308 21.65 17.77 -14.72
N ASN A 309 20.94 18.12 -15.80
CA ASN A 309 20.12 19.33 -15.85
C ASN A 309 18.87 19.17 -14.97
N GLU A 310 18.83 19.90 -13.86
CA GLU A 310 17.73 19.87 -12.89
C GLU A 310 16.42 20.47 -13.43
N ASP A 311 16.51 21.37 -14.42
CA ASP A 311 15.37 22.05 -15.05
C ASP A 311 14.83 21.29 -16.28
N MET A 312 15.42 20.15 -16.62
CA MET A 312 14.95 19.33 -17.74
C MET A 312 13.52 18.85 -17.47
N LYS A 313 12.65 19.00 -18.47
CA LYS A 313 11.26 18.53 -18.41
C LYS A 313 11.16 17.04 -18.73
N LEU A 314 10.17 16.35 -18.14
CA LEU A 314 9.98 14.90 -18.33
C LEU A 314 9.78 14.51 -19.81
N ASP A 315 9.08 15.32 -20.60
CA ASP A 315 8.82 15.05 -22.01
C ASP A 315 10.07 15.09 -22.90
N MET A 316 11.16 15.70 -22.40
CA MET A 316 12.45 15.75 -23.08
C MET A 316 13.32 14.50 -22.83
N LEU A 317 12.92 13.63 -21.89
CA LEU A 317 13.68 12.42 -21.57
C LEU A 317 13.73 11.40 -22.72
N PRO A 318 12.61 11.07 -23.39
CA PRO A 318 12.65 10.15 -24.53
C PRO A 318 13.65 10.60 -25.61
N ASP A 319 13.66 11.88 -25.98
CA ASP A 319 14.58 12.42 -26.99
C ASP A 319 16.03 12.39 -26.51
N SER A 320 16.28 12.70 -25.24
CA SER A 320 17.61 12.66 -24.63
C SER A 320 18.16 11.24 -24.59
N PHE A 321 17.34 10.26 -24.21
CA PHE A 321 17.71 8.84 -24.22
C PHE A 321 17.82 8.28 -25.63
N GLN A 322 17.05 8.76 -26.60
CA GLN A 322 17.24 8.39 -28.01
C GLN A 322 18.61 8.84 -28.53
N LYS A 323 19.04 10.07 -28.20
CA LYS A 323 20.40 10.55 -28.53
C LYS A 323 21.47 9.73 -27.85
N LEU A 324 21.30 9.45 -26.55
CA LEU A 324 22.22 8.62 -25.79
C LEU A 324 22.33 7.21 -26.40
N ASN A 325 21.20 6.57 -26.70
CA ASN A 325 21.16 5.22 -27.26
C ASN A 325 21.87 5.09 -28.61
N LYS A 326 21.87 6.15 -29.45
CA LYS A 326 22.65 6.15 -30.70
C LYS A 326 24.14 5.93 -30.46
N HIS A 327 24.69 6.46 -29.37
CA HIS A 327 26.08 6.23 -28.97
C HIS A 327 26.27 4.93 -28.20
N LEU A 328 25.28 4.52 -27.39
CA LEU A 328 25.36 3.30 -26.58
C LEU A 328 25.26 2.02 -27.39
N ASN A 329 24.65 2.03 -28.58
CA ASN A 329 24.53 0.84 -29.42
C ASN A 329 25.90 0.22 -29.80
N GLU A 330 26.98 1.00 -29.71
CA GLU A 330 28.36 0.55 -29.94
C GLU A 330 29.03 -0.04 -28.69
N LEU A 331 28.42 0.15 -27.50
CA LEU A 331 28.98 -0.18 -26.20
C LEU A 331 28.15 -1.27 -25.51
N ASN A 332 28.74 -2.45 -25.33
CA ASN A 332 28.08 -3.56 -24.64
C ASN A 332 28.45 -3.62 -23.15
N GLY A 333 27.88 -4.59 -22.43
CA GLY A 333 28.14 -4.79 -21.00
C GLY A 333 29.63 -4.98 -20.66
N TYR A 334 30.37 -5.70 -21.50
CA TYR A 334 31.82 -5.89 -21.33
C TYR A 334 32.58 -4.58 -21.47
N THR A 335 32.18 -3.73 -22.43
CA THR A 335 32.81 -2.42 -22.61
C THR A 335 32.63 -1.56 -21.35
N TRP A 336 31.45 -1.55 -20.74
CA TRP A 336 31.21 -0.83 -19.49
C TRP A 336 32.01 -1.38 -18.31
N SER A 337 32.20 -2.70 -18.23
CA SER A 337 33.08 -3.30 -17.23
C SER A 337 34.53 -2.87 -17.44
N VAL A 338 35.05 -2.88 -18.67
CA VAL A 338 36.41 -2.43 -18.98
C VAL A 338 36.60 -0.95 -18.66
N VAL A 339 35.63 -0.10 -19.03
CA VAL A 339 35.65 1.34 -18.68
C VAL A 339 35.70 1.53 -17.17
N LYS A 340 34.93 0.77 -16.41
CA LYS A 340 34.93 0.81 -14.95
C LYS A 340 36.30 0.39 -14.39
N GLU A 341 36.88 -0.71 -14.86
CA GLU A 341 38.21 -1.17 -14.40
C GLU A 341 39.30 -0.15 -14.74
N PHE A 342 39.31 0.40 -15.96
CA PHE A 342 40.25 1.46 -16.33
C PHE A 342 40.10 2.70 -15.46
N ASN A 343 38.87 3.07 -15.12
CA ASN A 343 38.63 4.19 -14.21
C ASN A 343 39.34 4.02 -12.86
N PHE A 344 39.33 2.79 -12.30
CA PHE A 344 40.00 2.47 -11.05
C PHE A 344 41.50 2.24 -11.20
N ALA A 345 41.97 1.86 -12.40
CA ALA A 345 43.37 1.56 -12.70
C ALA A 345 44.18 2.80 -13.14
N ASN A 346 43.86 4.00 -12.64
CA ASN A 346 44.48 5.26 -13.04
C ASN A 346 46.03 5.25 -12.92
N GLU A 347 46.56 4.73 -11.81
CA GLU A 347 48.01 4.58 -11.59
C GLU A 347 48.67 3.69 -12.66
N PHE A 348 48.03 2.56 -12.96
CA PHE A 348 48.51 1.61 -13.95
C PHE A 348 48.47 2.21 -15.36
N ILE A 349 47.38 2.90 -15.72
CA ILE A 349 47.26 3.58 -17.02
C ILE A 349 48.33 4.66 -17.15
N LYS A 350 48.54 5.51 -16.13
CA LYS A 350 49.62 6.49 -16.13
C LYS A 350 50.98 5.85 -16.33
N TYR A 351 51.27 4.75 -15.63
CA TYR A 351 52.50 3.98 -15.81
C TYR A 351 52.64 3.47 -17.25
N LEU A 352 51.59 2.88 -17.83
CA LEU A 352 51.61 2.41 -19.21
C LEU A 352 51.86 3.57 -20.19
N LEU A 353 51.14 4.67 -20.06
CA LEU A 353 51.26 5.82 -20.96
C LEU A 353 52.67 6.45 -20.87
N GLN A 354 53.22 6.61 -19.66
CA GLN A 354 54.55 7.19 -19.44
C GLN A 354 55.69 6.28 -19.92
N ASN A 355 55.54 4.95 -19.79
CA ASN A 355 56.63 4.01 -20.04
C ASN A 355 56.53 3.29 -21.39
N LEU A 356 55.38 3.30 -22.07
CA LEU A 356 55.15 2.50 -23.29
C LEU A 356 54.79 3.31 -24.53
N ILE A 357 54.18 4.50 -24.40
CA ILE A 357 53.87 5.30 -25.59
C ILE A 357 55.17 5.72 -26.28
N GLY A 358 55.34 5.28 -27.53
CA GLY A 358 56.55 5.51 -28.33
C GLY A 358 57.68 4.51 -28.12
N ARG A 359 57.51 3.46 -27.29
CA ARG A 359 58.52 2.41 -27.06
C ARG A 359 58.03 1.05 -27.59
N ASP A 360 58.98 0.17 -27.89
CA ASP A 360 58.69 -1.20 -28.31
C ASP A 360 58.00 -1.98 -27.18
N LEU A 361 56.76 -2.43 -27.45
CA LEU A 361 55.91 -3.23 -26.56
C LEU A 361 56.59 -4.52 -26.09
N THR A 362 57.59 -5.00 -26.83
CA THR A 362 58.40 -6.17 -26.47
C THR A 362 59.10 -5.99 -25.12
N ASN A 363 59.38 -4.76 -24.67
CA ASN A 363 59.97 -4.50 -23.36
C ASN A 363 58.99 -4.70 -22.18
N LEU A 364 57.69 -4.53 -22.40
CA LEU A 364 56.67 -4.83 -21.39
C LEU A 364 56.51 -6.35 -21.24
N ILE A 365 56.42 -7.06 -22.37
CA ILE A 365 56.26 -8.52 -22.43
C ILE A 365 57.47 -9.22 -21.79
N ASN A 366 58.67 -8.68 -22.01
CA ASN A 366 59.90 -9.20 -21.42
C ASN A 366 60.16 -8.72 -19.98
N GLY A 367 59.22 -7.98 -19.37
CA GLY A 367 59.34 -7.53 -17.99
C GLY A 367 60.53 -6.60 -17.70
N LYS A 368 61.13 -5.98 -18.72
CA LYS A 368 62.37 -5.18 -18.59
C LYS A 368 62.22 -3.93 -17.71
N TYR A 369 60.99 -3.51 -17.43
CA TYR A 369 60.65 -2.36 -16.59
C TYR A 369 59.81 -2.74 -15.36
N LEU A 370 59.63 -4.04 -15.09
CA LEU A 370 59.14 -4.48 -13.79
C LEU A 370 60.28 -4.24 -12.79
N ILE A 371 59.95 -3.48 -11.75
CA ILE A 371 60.79 -3.06 -10.62
C ILE A 371 61.90 -4.09 -10.33
N PRO A 372 63.18 -3.70 -10.22
CA PRO A 372 64.20 -4.65 -9.80
C PRO A 372 63.77 -5.21 -8.46
N PHE A 373 63.62 -6.53 -8.40
CA PHE A 373 63.37 -7.26 -7.18
C PHE A 373 64.40 -6.80 -6.14
N ASP A 374 63.93 -6.12 -5.09
CA ASP A 374 64.77 -5.66 -3.97
C ASP A 374 64.59 -6.66 -2.83
N PRO A 375 65.46 -7.68 -2.72
CA PRO A 375 65.33 -8.72 -1.72
C PRO A 375 65.54 -8.20 -0.28
N ASP A 376 65.97 -6.95 -0.08
CA ASP A 376 66.20 -6.37 1.24
C ASP A 376 64.96 -5.72 1.87
N LYS A 377 63.84 -5.57 1.14
CA LYS A 377 62.56 -5.07 1.68
C LYS A 377 61.66 -6.15 2.29
N LEU A 378 62.09 -7.41 2.30
CA LEU A 378 61.43 -8.52 3.01
C LEU A 378 62.30 -8.98 4.19
N LYS A 379 62.46 -8.11 5.19
CA LYS A 379 62.77 -8.56 6.55
C LYS A 379 61.59 -8.21 7.44
N LEU A 380 61.01 -9.27 8.00
CA LEU A 380 59.84 -9.34 8.89
C LEU A 380 59.78 -8.23 9.94
#